data_AF-A0A8T6NJ66-F1
#
_entry.id   AF-A0A8T6NJ66-F1
#
_cell.length_a   1.000
_cell.length_b   1.000
_cell.length_c   1.000
_cell.angle_alpha   90.00
_cell.angle_beta   90.00
_cell.angle_gamma   90.00
#
_symmetry.space_group_name_H-M   'P 1'
#
loop_
_entity.id
_entity.type
_entity.pdbx_description
1 polymer ?
#
loop_
_entity_poly.entity_id
_entity_poly.type
_entity_poly.pdbx_seq_one_letter_code
_entity_poly.pdbx_strand_id
1 'polypeptide(L)' 'MNGPAYWGIAGYPISHSLTPRLFEIVGEELGLSAQSVYLEANSMDEFETNLENLRGDIWLSCTAPLKHSPQAR' A
#
# COMPACT_ATOMS: atom_id res chain seq x y z
N MET A 1 6.71 -12.71 -14.85
CA MET A 1 7.10 -12.14 -13.54
C MET A 1 5.91 -12.34 -12.62
N ASN A 2 6.11 -12.87 -11.41
CA ASN A 2 5.03 -12.90 -10.43
C ASN A 2 4.96 -11.51 -9.82
N GLY A 3 3.86 -10.79 -10.07
CA GLY A 3 3.59 -9.50 -9.42
C GLY A 3 3.24 -9.69 -7.94
N PRO A 4 3.02 -8.59 -7.19
CA PRO A 4 2.60 -8.71 -5.80
C PRO A 4 1.21 -9.33 -5.69
N ALA A 5 0.88 -9.88 -4.51
CA ALA A 5 -0.49 -10.24 -4.18
C ALA A 5 -1.36 -8.97 -3.98
N TYR A 6 -0.74 -7.92 -3.44
CA TYR A 6 -1.39 -6.63 -3.16
C TYR A 6 -0.55 -5.45 -3.62
N TRP A 7 -1.22 -4.43 -4.15
CA TRP A 7 -0.62 -3.11 -4.29
C TRP A 7 -1.52 -2.03 -3.70
N GLY A 8 -0.98 -0.85 -3.40
CA GLY A 8 -1.84 0.21 -2.90
C GLY A 8 -1.15 1.35 -2.19
N ILE A 9 -1.89 2.01 -1.31
CA ILE A 9 -1.41 3.14 -0.54
C ILE A 9 -1.73 2.98 0.94
N ALA A 10 -0.77 3.38 1.79
CA ALA A 10 -0.92 3.47 3.23
C ALA A 10 -0.71 4.91 3.74
N GLY A 11 -1.52 5.33 4.70
CA GLY A 11 -1.47 6.66 5.32
C GLY A 11 -2.85 7.11 5.79
N TYR A 12 -2.99 8.37 6.18
CA TYR A 12 -4.30 8.90 6.57
C TYR A 12 -4.36 10.44 6.44
N PRO A 13 -5.44 11.00 5.87
CA PRO A 13 -6.50 10.34 5.11
C PRO A 13 -6.03 9.98 3.69
N ILE A 14 -6.51 8.87 3.11
CA ILE A 14 -6.07 8.38 1.78
C ILE A 14 -7.19 7.96 0.83
N SER A 15 -8.46 8.09 1.22
CA SER A 15 -9.62 7.70 0.41
C SER A 15 -9.70 8.36 -0.97
N HIS A 16 -9.04 9.50 -1.17
CA HIS A 16 -8.99 10.26 -2.42
C HIS A 16 -7.75 9.97 -3.28
N SER A 17 -6.87 9.08 -2.84
CA SER A 17 -5.61 8.82 -3.52
C SER A 17 -5.81 8.07 -4.84
N LEU A 18 -5.15 8.55 -5.90
CA LEU A 18 -5.13 7.87 -7.21
C LEU A 18 -4.07 6.76 -7.28
N THR A 19 -3.25 6.56 -6.25
CA THR A 19 -2.12 5.63 -6.30
C THR A 19 -2.51 4.20 -6.66
N PRO A 20 -3.56 3.58 -6.08
CA PRO A 20 -3.96 2.23 -6.49
C PRO A 20 -4.36 2.16 -7.97
N ARG A 21 -5.01 3.21 -8.50
CA ARG A 21 -5.36 3.30 -9.93
C ARG A 21 -4.12 3.41 -10.82
N LEU A 22 -3.08 4.12 -10.38
CA LEU A 22 -1.81 4.18 -11.11
C LEU A 22 -1.11 2.82 -11.14
N PHE A 23 -1.15 2.07 -10.04
CA PHE A 23 -0.62 0.70 -10.02
C PHE A 23 -1.38 -0.22 -10.98
N GLU A 24 -2.72 -0.12 -11.04
CA GLU A 24 -3.53 -0.87 -12.01
C GLU A 24 -3.11 -0.60 -13.46
N ILE A 25 -2.96 0.68 -13.85
CA ILE A 25 -2.57 1.06 -15.22
C ILE A 25 -1.21 0.47 -15.59
N VAL A 26 -0.23 0.55 -14.68
CA VAL A 26 1.11 -0.01 -14.92
C VAL A 26 1.07 -1.54 -14.93
N GLY A 27 0.27 -2.15 -14.05
CA GLY A 27 0.09 -3.59 -14.01
C GLY A 27 -0.49 -4.15 -15.30
N GLU A 28 -1.53 -3.49 -15.84
CA GLU A 28 -2.14 -3.86 -17.13
C GLU A 28 -1.11 -3.86 -18.26
N GLU A 29 -0.28 -2.82 -18.38
CA GLU A 29 0.78 -2.72 -19.40
C GLU A 29 1.86 -3.82 -19.24
N LEU A 30 2.15 -4.23 -18.00
CA LEU A 30 3.18 -5.23 -17.68
C LEU A 30 2.65 -6.68 -17.62
N GLY A 31 1.34 -6.89 -17.84
CA GLY A 31 0.70 -8.20 -17.67
C GLY A 31 0.72 -8.69 -16.22
N LEU A 32 0.69 -7.78 -15.25
CA LEU A 32 0.64 -8.05 -13.81
C LEU A 32 -0.77 -7.77 -13.27
N SER A 33 -1.17 -8.53 -12.25
CA SER A 33 -2.43 -8.31 -11.54
C SER A 33 -2.20 -8.51 -10.05
N ALA A 34 -2.78 -7.62 -9.25
CA ALA A 34 -2.76 -7.66 -7.79
C ALA A 34 -4.04 -7.03 -7.25
N GLN A 35 -4.39 -7.32 -5.99
CA GLN A 35 -5.51 -6.66 -5.33
C GLN A 35 -5.12 -5.25 -4.88
N SER A 36 -5.90 -4.25 -5.29
CA SER A 36 -5.78 -2.86 -4.82
C SER A 36 -6.25 -2.72 -3.38
N VAL A 37 -5.41 -2.12 -2.52
CA VAL A 37 -5.72 -1.85 -1.11
C VAL A 37 -5.50 -0.39 -0.72
N TYR A 38 -6.33 0.09 0.19
CA TYR A 38 -6.17 1.35 0.91
C TYR A 38 -6.00 1.01 2.39
N LEU A 39 -4.80 1.21 2.93
CA LEU A 39 -4.49 0.92 4.31
C LEU A 39 -4.47 2.22 5.11
N GLU A 40 -5.61 2.57 5.69
CA GLU A 40 -5.70 3.74 6.56
C GLU A 40 -4.94 3.49 7.86
N ALA A 41 -3.92 4.30 8.11
CA ALA A 41 -3.10 4.23 9.31
C ALA A 41 -2.53 5.61 9.65
N ASN A 42 -2.74 6.03 10.90
CA ASN A 42 -2.21 7.27 11.46
C ASN A 42 -0.88 7.07 12.22
N SER A 43 -0.43 5.84 12.39
CA SER A 43 0.79 5.47 13.11
C SER A 43 1.45 4.24 12.50
N MET A 44 2.71 3.96 12.88
CA MET A 44 3.41 2.76 12.43
C MET A 44 2.77 1.48 13.01
N ASP A 45 2.33 1.51 14.26
CA ASP A 45 1.67 0.37 14.91
C ASP A 45 0.36 -0.03 14.20
N GLU A 46 -0.47 0.96 13.83
CA GLU A 46 -1.68 0.72 13.02
C GLU A 46 -1.31 0.16 11.63
N PHE A 47 -0.25 0.68 11.02
CA PHE A 47 0.23 0.19 9.74
C PHE A 47 0.69 -1.27 9.82
N GLU A 48 1.49 -1.63 10.81
CA GLU A 48 1.98 -3.00 11.04
C GLU A 48 0.80 -3.96 11.32
N THR A 49 -0.14 -3.57 12.17
CA THR A 49 -1.36 -4.36 12.46
C THR A 49 -2.18 -4.60 11.19
N ASN A 50 -2.29 -3.61 10.32
CA ASN A 50 -2.98 -3.76 9.04
C ASN A 50 -2.26 -4.73 8.09
N LEU A 51 -0.93 -4.72 8.08
CA LEU A 51 -0.11 -5.63 7.26
C LEU A 51 -0.23 -7.09 7.70
N GLU A 52 -0.41 -7.38 8.98
CA GLU A 52 -0.58 -8.75 9.50
C GLU A 52 -1.78 -9.48 8.89
N ASN A 53 -2.77 -8.75 8.37
CA ASN A 53 -3.96 -9.30 7.73
C ASN A 53 -3.77 -9.62 6.24
N LEU A 54 -2.63 -9.24 5.66
CA LEU A 54 -2.30 -9.51 4.26
C LEU A 54 -1.34 -10.71 4.15
N ARG A 55 -1.45 -11.47 3.06
CA ARG A 55 -0.67 -12.70 2.82
C ARG A 55 -0.05 -12.70 1.42
N GLY A 56 1.26 -12.79 1.34
CA GLY A 56 2.02 -12.75 0.09
C GLY A 56 2.79 -11.44 -0.06
N ASP A 57 3.33 -11.19 -1.26
CA ASP A 57 4.11 -9.98 -1.53
C ASP A 57 3.21 -8.74 -1.62
N ILE A 58 3.62 -7.65 -0.98
CA ILE A 58 2.82 -6.43 -0.83
C ILE A 58 3.67 -5.25 -1.31
N TRP A 59 3.16 -4.47 -2.27
CA TRP A 59 3.80 -3.27 -2.77
C TRP A 59 2.98 -2.04 -2.42
N LEU A 60 3.46 -1.22 -1.48
CA LEU A 60 2.73 -0.04 -1.02
C LEU A 60 3.50 1.24 -1.25
N SER A 61 2.79 2.26 -1.70
CA SER A 61 3.20 3.63 -1.45
C SER A 61 2.80 4.01 -0.02
N CYS A 62 3.69 4.62 0.74
CA CYS A 62 3.34 5.22 2.03
C CYS A 62 3.18 6.73 1.84
N THR A 63 2.26 7.39 2.54
CA THR A 63 2.11 8.85 2.59
C THR A 63 2.05 9.34 4.04
N ALA A 64 1.75 10.63 4.25
CA ALA A 64 1.56 11.17 5.60
C ALA A 64 0.43 10.42 6.35
N PRO A 65 0.56 10.26 7.68
CA PRO A 65 1.69 10.65 8.53
C PRO A 65 2.84 9.61 8.55
N LEU A 66 2.66 8.44 7.95
CA LEU A 66 3.59 7.31 8.02
C LEU A 66 5.01 7.66 7.54
N LYS A 67 5.13 8.43 6.45
CA LYS A 67 6.44 8.89 5.93
C LYS A 67 7.27 9.67 6.95
N HIS A 68 6.62 10.30 7.91
CA HIS A 68 7.26 11.16 8.91
C HIS A 68 7.26 10.55 10.31
N SER A 69 6.71 9.33 10.45
CA SER A 69 6.68 8.64 11.73
C SER A 69 8.10 8.24 12.15
N PRO A 70 8.45 8.35 13.45
CA PRO A 70 9.73 7.89 13.94
C PRO A 70 9.87 6.40 13.64
N GLN A 71 10.84 6.04 12.83
CA GLN A 71 11.20 4.64 12.61
C GLN A 71 12.05 4.20 13.81
N ALA A 72 11.67 3.09 14.45
CA ALA A 72 12.63 2.37 15.28
C ALA A 72 13.78 1.96 14.36
N ARG A 73 14.95 2.58 14.54
CA ARG A 73 16.16 2.28 13.78
C ARG A 73 16.88 1.09 14.36
#